data_AF-A0A0F9GQG2-F1
#
_entry.id   AF-A0A0F9GQG2-F1
#
_cell.length_a   1.000
_cell.length_b   1.000
_cell.length_c   1.000
_cell.angle_alpha   90.00
_cell.angle_beta   90.00
_cell.angle_gamma   90.00
#
_symmetry.space_group_name_H-M   'P 1'
#
loop_
_entity.id
_entity.type
_entity.pdbx_description
1 polymer ?
#
loop_
_entity_poly.entity_id
_entity_poly.type
_entity_poly.pdbx_seq_one_letter_code
_entity_poly.pdbx_strand_id
1 'polypeptide(L)'
;MVKIALSDAEVMYNKALGLIGEYSVTEGDTTSKQAIICIRYYTDSQNETLEDHPWNFAKKDVILYEFTDRPIFGYTRKYATPTDYARILTVDNSIGSDVSRRQAGVPPWEVKGDYIHSDAGATPDSWSTSKKYYDGQFYAVTPDTWATGTAYIDDQYVKVDTTIYEVLVDHTSDTVANDIVAGNLAAGIIGSIVTYEVLVTHTSDTVIADITSANVAARGIDLDIVFVEYVWKQTDMDEWSAKAKAALALKLASKVVTDLGGEPKDKEALINEYEGLVMPQARSADAAEGKPRPHFRSSWLAARQSGGTGDYYVT
;
A
#
# COMPACT_ATOMS: atom_id res chain seq x y z
N MET A 1 39.26 2.49 -19.42
CA MET A 1 37.88 2.03 -19.65
C MET A 1 37.24 1.91 -18.28
N VAL A 2 36.33 2.80 -17.92
CA VAL A 2 35.61 2.71 -16.64
C VAL A 2 34.75 1.46 -16.74
N LYS A 3 35.03 0.43 -15.92
CA LYS A 3 34.09 -0.67 -15.74
C LYS A 3 32.92 -0.09 -14.97
N ILE A 4 31.82 0.16 -15.66
CA ILE A 4 30.56 0.48 -15.00
C ILE A 4 30.02 -0.85 -14.44
N ALA A 5 29.41 -0.80 -13.27
CA ALA A 5 28.86 -1.98 -12.61
C ALA A 5 27.59 -2.44 -13.34
N LEU A 6 27.38 -3.76 -13.38
CA LEU A 6 26.11 -4.33 -13.87
C LEU A 6 24.95 -3.80 -13.03
N SER A 7 23.80 -3.61 -13.66
CA SER A 7 22.55 -3.40 -12.94
C SER A 7 22.14 -4.65 -12.16
N ASP A 8 21.34 -4.46 -11.12
CA ASP A 8 20.75 -5.55 -10.31
C ASP A 8 20.08 -6.64 -11.14
N ALA A 9 19.32 -6.22 -12.17
CA ALA A 9 18.68 -7.13 -13.10
C ALA A 9 19.71 -7.94 -13.89
N GLU A 10 20.75 -7.31 -14.44
CA GLU A 10 21.81 -7.99 -15.20
C GLU A 10 22.65 -8.94 -14.32
N VAL A 11 22.82 -8.63 -13.04
CA VAL A 11 23.43 -9.56 -12.08
C VAL A 11 22.55 -10.81 -11.94
N MET A 12 21.21 -10.66 -11.89
CA MET A 12 20.29 -11.80 -11.87
C MET A 12 20.26 -12.56 -13.21
N TYR A 13 20.38 -11.87 -14.34
CA TYR A 13 20.49 -12.51 -15.67
C TYR A 13 21.71 -13.41 -15.70
N ASN A 14 22.87 -12.90 -15.29
CA ASN A 14 24.12 -13.65 -15.28
C ASN A 14 24.10 -14.83 -14.31
N LYS A 15 23.36 -14.73 -13.18
CA LYS A 15 23.12 -15.90 -12.31
C LYS A 15 22.28 -16.97 -13.02
N ALA A 16 21.18 -16.57 -13.66
CA ALA A 16 20.31 -17.51 -14.38
C ALA A 16 21.02 -18.17 -15.57
N LEU A 17 21.73 -17.39 -16.39
CA LEU A 17 22.52 -17.86 -17.53
C LEU A 17 23.62 -18.83 -17.08
N GLY A 18 24.27 -18.55 -15.95
CA GLY A 18 25.27 -19.44 -15.37
C GLY A 18 24.71 -20.81 -14.95
N LEU A 19 23.44 -20.88 -14.50
CA LEU A 19 22.79 -22.14 -14.13
C LEU A 19 22.54 -23.05 -15.36
N ILE A 20 22.42 -22.48 -16.55
CA ILE A 20 22.18 -23.21 -17.81
C ILE A 20 23.43 -23.30 -18.69
N GLY A 21 24.57 -22.80 -18.24
CA GLY A 21 25.84 -22.85 -18.97
C GLY A 21 25.96 -21.86 -20.13
N GLU A 22 25.16 -20.79 -20.14
CA GLU A 22 25.16 -19.76 -21.17
C GLU A 22 26.19 -18.64 -20.93
N TYR A 23 26.48 -17.88 -21.98
CA TYR A 23 27.39 -16.73 -21.90
C TYR A 23 26.77 -15.56 -21.12
N SER A 24 27.61 -14.86 -20.35
CA SER A 24 27.20 -13.69 -19.57
C SER A 24 26.90 -12.47 -20.45
N VAL A 25 25.90 -11.69 -20.04
CA VAL A 25 25.62 -10.36 -20.59
C VAL A 25 26.50 -9.29 -19.95
N THR A 26 26.80 -8.25 -20.71
CA THR A 26 27.47 -7.04 -20.24
C THR A 26 26.46 -5.97 -19.85
N GLU A 27 26.92 -4.94 -19.14
CA GLU A 27 26.09 -3.79 -18.78
C GLU A 27 25.52 -3.10 -20.03
N GLY A 28 24.23 -2.80 -20.00
CA GLY A 28 23.50 -2.13 -21.08
C GLY A 28 23.27 -3.00 -22.31
N ASP A 29 23.55 -4.30 -22.25
CA ASP A 29 23.32 -5.19 -23.39
C ASP A 29 21.82 -5.36 -23.64
N THR A 30 21.38 -4.95 -24.82
CA THR A 30 20.00 -5.06 -25.29
C THR A 30 19.92 -5.78 -26.64
N THR A 31 21.04 -6.35 -27.10
CA THR A 31 21.19 -6.84 -28.47
C THR A 31 21.50 -8.33 -28.54
N SER A 32 22.19 -8.88 -27.53
CA SER A 32 22.44 -10.31 -27.50
C SER A 32 21.13 -11.08 -27.32
N LYS A 33 21.09 -12.30 -27.87
CA LYS A 33 19.94 -13.20 -27.72
C LYS A 33 19.66 -13.45 -26.23
N GLN A 34 20.71 -13.61 -25.44
CA GLN A 34 20.69 -13.79 -23.98
C GLN A 34 20.00 -12.60 -23.29
N ALA A 35 20.45 -11.37 -23.58
CA ALA A 35 19.88 -10.17 -22.97
C ALA A 35 18.41 -9.99 -23.33
N ILE A 36 18.05 -10.12 -24.61
CA ILE A 36 16.66 -9.95 -25.08
C ILE A 36 15.71 -10.92 -24.38
N ILE A 37 16.11 -12.17 -24.23
CA ILE A 37 15.29 -13.21 -23.58
C ILE A 37 15.23 -12.95 -22.06
N CYS A 38 16.33 -12.61 -21.40
CA CYS A 38 16.32 -12.30 -19.98
C CYS A 38 15.44 -11.08 -19.66
N ILE A 39 15.59 -9.99 -20.41
CA ILE A 39 14.76 -8.78 -20.27
C ILE A 39 13.28 -9.13 -20.40
N ARG A 40 12.91 -9.99 -21.37
CA ARG A 40 11.53 -10.41 -21.59
C ARG A 40 10.91 -11.09 -20.37
N TYR A 41 11.63 -11.99 -19.71
CA TYR A 41 11.06 -12.84 -18.66
C TYR A 41 11.41 -12.39 -17.23
N TYR A 42 12.27 -11.39 -17.07
CA TYR A 42 12.75 -10.98 -15.76
C TYR A 42 11.64 -10.46 -14.85
N THR A 43 10.87 -9.47 -15.32
CA THR A 43 9.80 -8.85 -14.52
C THR A 43 8.75 -9.88 -14.11
N ASP A 44 8.37 -10.78 -15.01
CA ASP A 44 7.43 -11.87 -14.71
C ASP A 44 8.03 -12.83 -13.66
N SER A 45 9.29 -13.23 -13.82
CA SER A 45 9.96 -14.12 -12.85
C SER A 45 10.07 -13.47 -11.47
N GLN A 46 10.33 -12.17 -11.41
CA GLN A 46 10.41 -11.38 -10.19
C GLN A 46 9.05 -11.32 -9.50
N ASN A 47 8.00 -10.92 -10.21
CA ASN A 47 6.64 -10.82 -9.68
C ASN A 47 6.15 -12.18 -9.19
N GLU A 48 6.30 -13.24 -9.98
CA GLU A 48 5.91 -14.59 -9.58
C GLU A 48 6.68 -15.06 -8.34
N THR A 49 7.97 -14.74 -8.22
CA THR A 49 8.75 -15.11 -7.02
C THR A 49 8.24 -14.37 -5.78
N LEU A 50 7.85 -13.10 -5.92
CA LEU A 50 7.26 -12.31 -4.83
C LEU A 50 5.86 -12.81 -4.44
N GLU A 51 5.09 -13.34 -5.38
CA GLU A 51 3.74 -13.87 -5.14
C GLU A 51 3.75 -15.24 -4.42
N ASP A 52 4.77 -16.06 -4.69
CA ASP A 52 4.87 -17.45 -4.20
C ASP A 52 5.05 -17.59 -2.68
N HIS A 53 5.45 -16.51 -1.99
CA HIS A 53 5.64 -16.50 -0.55
C HIS A 53 5.55 -15.08 0.03
N PRO A 54 4.95 -14.88 1.21
CA PRO A 54 4.97 -13.60 1.92
C PRO A 54 6.36 -13.30 2.52
N TRP A 55 7.31 -12.95 1.66
CA TRP A 55 8.69 -12.60 2.03
C TRP A 55 8.75 -11.43 3.00
N ASN A 56 9.54 -11.54 4.07
CA ASN A 56 9.64 -10.48 5.07
C ASN A 56 10.24 -9.19 4.51
N PHE A 57 11.26 -9.27 3.65
CA PHE A 57 11.88 -8.10 3.02
C PHE A 57 10.94 -7.31 2.10
N ALA A 58 9.88 -7.97 1.61
CA ALA A 58 8.90 -7.38 0.70
C ALA A 58 7.57 -7.09 1.38
N LYS A 59 7.47 -7.11 2.72
CA LYS A 59 6.26 -6.70 3.43
C LYS A 59 6.23 -5.20 3.67
N LYS A 60 5.07 -4.59 3.45
CA LYS A 60 4.76 -3.20 3.80
C LYS A 60 3.37 -3.11 4.42
N ASP A 61 3.21 -2.11 5.28
CA ASP A 61 1.94 -1.70 5.85
C ASP A 61 1.49 -0.39 5.20
N VAL A 62 0.19 -0.26 4.97
CA VAL A 62 -0.43 0.95 4.42
C VAL A 62 -1.80 1.16 5.03
N ILE A 63 -2.19 2.43 5.20
CA ILE A 63 -3.54 2.81 5.56
C ILE A 63 -4.26 3.24 4.28
N LEU A 64 -5.43 2.67 4.03
CA LEU A 64 -6.26 2.99 2.86
C LEU A 64 -7.58 3.59 3.32
N TYR A 65 -8.16 4.48 2.50
CA TYR A 65 -9.46 5.10 2.76
C TYR A 65 -10.56 4.50 1.88
N GLU A 66 -11.80 4.51 2.38
CA GLU A 66 -12.99 3.99 1.71
C GLU A 66 -13.28 4.77 0.42
N PHE A 67 -13.65 4.04 -0.64
CA PHE A 67 -14.21 4.65 -1.84
C PHE A 67 -15.69 5.00 -1.65
N THR A 68 -16.09 6.17 -2.14
CA THR A 68 -17.48 6.63 -2.10
C THR A 68 -18.43 5.77 -2.96
N ASP A 69 -17.92 5.17 -4.04
CA ASP A 69 -18.66 4.23 -4.88
C ASP A 69 -18.68 2.83 -4.24
N ARG A 70 -19.72 2.51 -3.47
CA ARG A 70 -19.79 1.25 -2.72
C ARG A 70 -20.11 0.02 -3.58
N PRO A 71 -19.72 -1.20 -3.16
CA PRO A 71 -20.13 -2.42 -3.85
C PRO A 71 -21.65 -2.55 -3.93
N ILE A 72 -22.16 -3.04 -5.08
CA ILE A 72 -23.60 -3.25 -5.29
C ILE A 72 -24.14 -4.40 -4.41
N PHE A 73 -23.30 -5.39 -4.11
CA PHE A 73 -23.65 -6.54 -3.29
C PHE A 73 -22.45 -7.09 -2.53
N GLY A 74 -22.71 -7.89 -1.49
CA GLY A 74 -21.69 -8.56 -0.69
C GLY A 74 -21.15 -7.67 0.44
N TYR A 75 -19.91 -7.22 0.29
CA TYR A 75 -19.24 -6.36 1.26
C TYR A 75 -19.79 -4.93 1.23
N THR A 76 -19.71 -4.26 2.37
CA THR A 76 -20.27 -2.92 2.56
C THR A 76 -19.36 -1.83 1.99
N ARG A 77 -18.04 -2.06 2.00
CA ARG A 77 -17.03 -1.07 1.61
C ARG A 77 -16.06 -1.63 0.58
N LYS A 78 -15.38 -0.73 -0.13
CA LYS A 78 -14.26 -1.05 -1.00
C LYS A 78 -13.12 -0.05 -0.85
N TYR A 79 -11.90 -0.52 -1.06
CA TYR A 79 -10.65 0.23 -0.93
C TYR A 79 -9.80 -0.02 -2.17
N ALA A 80 -9.03 0.97 -2.65
CA ALA A 80 -8.09 0.74 -3.75
C ALA A 80 -6.91 -0.12 -3.27
N THR A 81 -6.46 -1.08 -4.08
CA THR A 81 -5.21 -1.78 -3.81
C THR A 81 -4.02 -0.83 -3.97
N PRO A 82 -2.92 -1.00 -3.20
CA PRO A 82 -1.69 -0.25 -3.43
C PRO A 82 -1.18 -0.44 -4.86
N THR A 83 -0.60 0.56 -5.50
CA THR A 83 -0.18 0.46 -6.91
C THR A 83 1.00 -0.49 -7.12
N ASP A 84 1.81 -0.69 -6.09
CA ASP A 84 3.02 -1.51 -6.09
C ASP A 84 2.80 -2.90 -5.47
N TYR A 85 1.57 -3.35 -5.24
CA TYR A 85 1.34 -4.66 -4.63
C TYR A 85 1.61 -5.84 -5.57
N ALA A 86 2.19 -6.90 -5.00
CA ALA A 86 2.22 -8.25 -5.55
C ALA A 86 1.13 -9.12 -4.91
N ARG A 87 0.87 -8.95 -3.60
CA ARG A 87 -0.12 -9.75 -2.87
C ARG A 87 -0.61 -9.03 -1.61
N ILE A 88 -1.93 -9.01 -1.38
CA ILE A 88 -2.49 -8.57 -0.10
C ILE A 88 -2.40 -9.71 0.93
N LEU A 89 -1.88 -9.42 2.13
CA LEU A 89 -1.70 -10.42 3.19
C LEU A 89 -2.79 -10.35 4.25
N THR A 90 -3.05 -9.15 4.77
CA THR A 90 -4.08 -8.94 5.78
C THR A 90 -4.79 -7.61 5.59
N VAL A 91 -6.05 -7.57 6.01
CA VAL A 91 -6.87 -6.37 6.11
C VAL A 91 -7.39 -6.32 7.55
N ASP A 92 -7.01 -5.28 8.27
CA ASP A 92 -7.44 -4.95 9.64
C ASP A 92 -7.26 -6.07 10.68
N ASN A 93 -6.19 -6.87 10.53
CA ASN A 93 -5.79 -8.01 11.38
C ASN A 93 -6.95 -8.87 11.92
N SER A 94 -8.01 -9.01 11.13
CA SER A 94 -9.21 -9.77 11.46
C SER A 94 -10.13 -9.21 12.58
N ILE A 95 -10.07 -7.94 13.00
CA ILE A 95 -10.97 -7.43 14.07
C ILE A 95 -12.16 -6.59 13.54
N GLY A 96 -12.16 -6.20 12.26
CA GLY A 96 -13.27 -5.45 11.65
C GLY A 96 -14.34 -6.27 10.89
N SER A 97 -14.23 -7.61 10.81
CA SER A 97 -15.29 -8.38 10.13
C SER A 97 -16.48 -8.57 11.04
N ASP A 98 -17.68 -8.47 10.47
CA ASP A 98 -18.89 -8.97 11.12
C ASP A 98 -18.70 -10.43 11.57
N VAL A 99 -18.74 -10.65 12.89
CA VAL A 99 -18.58 -11.96 13.53
C VAL A 99 -19.62 -12.93 12.98
N SER A 100 -20.80 -12.43 12.59
CA SER A 100 -21.88 -13.23 12.03
C SER A 100 -21.56 -13.78 10.63
N ARG A 101 -20.87 -12.99 9.78
CA ARG A 101 -20.45 -13.42 8.43
C ARG A 101 -19.32 -14.42 8.47
N ARG A 102 -18.38 -14.26 9.41
CA ARG A 102 -17.35 -15.29 9.67
C ARG A 102 -17.98 -16.60 10.12
N GLN A 103 -19.00 -16.55 10.98
CA GLN A 103 -19.74 -17.72 11.41
C GLN A 103 -20.54 -18.36 10.26
N ALA A 104 -20.92 -17.57 9.25
CA ALA A 104 -21.52 -18.03 8.00
C ALA A 104 -20.50 -18.51 6.94
N GLY A 105 -19.20 -18.52 7.25
CA GLY A 105 -18.14 -18.98 6.35
C GLY A 105 -17.75 -17.98 5.25
N VAL A 106 -18.18 -16.72 5.35
CA VAL A 106 -17.77 -15.66 4.42
C VAL A 106 -16.36 -15.17 4.80
N PRO A 107 -15.41 -15.09 3.86
CA PRO A 107 -14.11 -14.48 4.11
C PRO A 107 -14.24 -13.05 4.65
N PRO A 108 -13.32 -12.58 5.51
CA PRO A 108 -13.38 -11.23 6.05
C PRO A 108 -13.14 -10.13 5.01
N TRP A 109 -12.49 -10.48 3.91
CA TRP A 109 -12.20 -9.59 2.79
C TRP A 109 -11.87 -10.43 1.55
N GLU A 110 -11.98 -9.82 0.38
CA GLU A 110 -11.50 -10.37 -0.89
C GLU A 110 -10.86 -9.28 -1.75
N VAL A 111 -9.97 -9.67 -2.67
CA VAL A 111 -9.44 -8.78 -3.70
C VAL A 111 -10.17 -9.09 -5.00
N LYS A 112 -10.73 -8.04 -5.64
CA LYS A 112 -11.46 -8.14 -6.91
C LYS A 112 -11.04 -6.99 -7.83
N GLY A 113 -10.35 -7.33 -8.91
CA GLY A 113 -9.71 -6.32 -9.77
C GLY A 113 -8.71 -5.51 -8.94
N ASP A 114 -8.78 -4.19 -9.05
CA ASP A 114 -7.89 -3.26 -8.33
C ASP A 114 -8.47 -2.79 -6.98
N TYR A 115 -9.42 -3.56 -6.43
CA TYR A 115 -10.12 -3.20 -5.19
C TYR A 115 -10.09 -4.32 -4.15
N ILE A 116 -9.94 -3.92 -2.90
CA ILE A 116 -10.15 -4.73 -1.71
C ILE A 116 -11.59 -4.50 -1.26
N HIS A 117 -12.38 -5.57 -1.20
CA HIS A 117 -13.74 -5.54 -0.69
C HIS A 117 -13.73 -6.06 0.75
N SER A 118 -14.30 -5.31 1.68
CA SER A 118 -14.37 -5.69 3.10
C SER A 118 -15.52 -5.00 3.83
N ASP A 119 -15.93 -5.57 4.96
CA ASP A 119 -16.81 -4.91 5.94
C ASP A 119 -16.02 -4.23 7.06
N ALA A 120 -14.70 -4.43 7.11
CA ALA A 120 -13.81 -3.70 8.01
C ALA A 120 -13.75 -2.22 7.63
N GLY A 121 -13.29 -1.39 8.56
CA GLY A 121 -13.21 0.06 8.39
C GLY A 121 -13.54 0.78 9.70
N ALA A 122 -12.80 1.84 9.99
CA ALA A 122 -13.06 2.71 11.12
C ALA A 122 -12.79 4.17 10.76
N THR A 123 -13.55 5.06 11.36
CA THR A 123 -13.30 6.50 11.25
C THR A 123 -11.91 6.84 11.80
N PRO A 124 -11.11 7.67 11.09
CA PRO A 124 -9.81 8.12 11.57
C PRO A 124 -9.87 8.81 12.93
N ASP A 125 -8.73 8.88 13.62
CA ASP A 125 -8.60 9.63 14.85
C ASP A 125 -8.91 11.11 14.63
N SER A 126 -9.55 11.76 15.60
CA SER A 126 -9.76 13.20 15.55
C SER A 126 -8.43 13.96 15.56
N TRP A 127 -8.38 15.02 14.75
CA TRP A 127 -7.25 15.94 14.73
C TRP A 127 -7.02 16.60 16.10
N SER A 128 -5.75 16.86 16.41
CA SER A 128 -5.29 17.54 17.61
C SER A 128 -4.07 18.41 17.30
N THR A 129 -4.05 19.60 17.90
CA THR A 129 -2.89 20.50 17.94
C THR A 129 -1.68 19.88 18.62
N SER A 130 -0.48 20.28 18.19
CA SER A 130 0.83 19.83 18.69
C SER A 130 1.09 18.33 18.56
N LYS A 131 0.23 17.58 17.87
CA LYS A 131 0.43 16.16 17.57
C LYS A 131 1.33 16.03 16.35
N LYS A 132 2.29 15.11 16.43
CA LYS A 132 3.08 14.69 15.27
C LYS A 132 2.29 13.66 14.47
N TYR A 133 2.13 13.93 13.19
CA TYR A 133 1.57 13.01 12.22
C TYR A 133 2.66 12.51 11.28
N TYR A 134 2.54 11.26 10.87
CA TYR A 134 3.46 10.61 9.96
C TYR A 134 2.83 10.50 8.58
N ASP A 135 3.68 10.52 7.55
CA ASP A 135 3.28 10.28 6.17
C ASP A 135 2.48 8.97 6.03
N GLY A 136 1.40 9.01 5.25
CA GLY A 136 0.44 7.92 5.07
C GLY A 136 -0.58 7.75 6.21
N GLN A 137 -0.56 8.61 7.25
CA GLN A 137 -1.61 8.62 8.28
C GLN A 137 -2.84 9.41 7.85
N PHE A 138 -3.93 9.20 8.57
CA PHE A 138 -5.20 9.88 8.36
C PHE A 138 -5.73 10.45 9.67
N TYR A 139 -6.44 11.57 9.58
CA TYR A 139 -7.18 12.13 10.70
C TYR A 139 -8.50 12.73 10.25
N ALA A 140 -9.44 12.84 11.19
CA ALA A 140 -10.76 13.41 10.99
C ALA A 140 -10.85 14.81 11.61
N VAL A 141 -11.41 15.76 10.87
CA VAL A 141 -11.65 17.14 11.34
C VAL A 141 -13.14 17.43 11.29
N THR A 142 -13.68 18.04 12.35
CA THR A 142 -14.98 18.70 12.27
C THR A 142 -14.77 20.08 11.65
N PRO A 143 -15.37 20.40 10.49
CA PRO A 143 -15.19 21.71 9.85
C PRO A 143 -15.59 22.88 10.73
N ASP A 144 -14.89 24.00 10.54
CA ASP A 144 -15.22 25.26 11.20
C ASP A 144 -16.59 25.76 10.77
N THR A 145 -17.30 26.42 11.68
CA THR A 145 -18.61 27.02 11.34
C THR A 145 -18.37 28.24 10.46
N TRP A 146 -19.11 28.33 9.36
CA TRP A 146 -19.05 29.45 8.43
C TRP A 146 -19.34 30.77 9.14
N ALA A 147 -18.49 31.76 8.90
CA ALA A 147 -18.66 33.12 9.39
C ALA A 147 -18.37 34.12 8.25
N THR A 148 -19.32 34.98 7.95
CA THR A 148 -19.18 36.05 6.95
C THR A 148 -18.10 37.06 7.36
N GLY A 149 -17.33 37.57 6.40
CA GLY A 149 -16.22 38.49 6.60
C GLY A 149 -14.93 37.83 7.09
N THR A 150 -14.85 36.50 7.04
CA THR A 150 -13.68 35.71 7.46
C THR A 150 -12.89 35.30 6.23
N ALA A 151 -11.55 35.36 6.32
CA ALA A 151 -10.70 34.83 5.25
C ALA A 151 -10.65 33.31 5.34
N TYR A 152 -10.96 32.65 4.23
CA TYR A 152 -10.82 31.21 4.05
C TYR A 152 -9.84 30.93 2.92
N ILE A 153 -9.14 29.81 3.02
CA ILE A 153 -8.15 29.38 2.04
C ILE A 153 -8.68 28.23 1.19
N ASP A 154 -8.11 28.06 0.01
CA ASP A 154 -8.30 26.89 -0.84
C ASP A 154 -8.07 25.58 -0.06
N ASP A 155 -8.83 24.53 -0.41
CA ASP A 155 -8.88 23.22 0.26
C ASP A 155 -9.33 23.23 1.74
N GLN A 156 -9.71 24.39 2.30
CA GLN A 156 -10.34 24.45 3.61
C GLN A 156 -11.79 23.97 3.55
N TYR A 157 -12.21 23.21 4.56
CA TYR A 157 -13.60 22.80 4.71
C TYR A 157 -14.28 23.58 5.84
N VAL A 158 -15.50 24.01 5.58
CA VAL A 158 -16.35 24.82 6.46
C VAL A 158 -17.76 24.25 6.49
N LYS A 159 -18.57 24.60 7.51
CA LYS A 159 -19.96 24.12 7.61
C LYS A 159 -20.97 25.20 7.92
N VAL A 160 -22.19 24.97 7.42
CA VAL A 160 -23.40 25.73 7.76
C VAL A 160 -24.43 24.71 8.23
N ASP A 161 -24.82 24.80 9.49
CA ASP A 161 -25.62 23.78 10.17
C ASP A 161 -24.97 22.38 10.07
N THR A 162 -25.52 21.49 9.23
CA THR A 162 -25.02 20.13 8.97
C THR A 162 -24.42 19.97 7.57
N THR A 163 -24.44 21.03 6.75
CA THR A 163 -23.93 21.00 5.38
C THR A 163 -22.50 21.49 5.38
N ILE A 164 -21.60 20.71 4.81
CA ILE A 164 -20.17 21.01 4.67
C ILE A 164 -19.92 21.59 3.28
N TYR A 165 -19.01 22.54 3.16
CA TYR A 165 -18.57 23.15 1.92
C TYR A 165 -17.05 23.11 1.86
N GLU A 166 -16.52 22.80 0.67
CA GLU A 166 -15.11 22.97 0.36
C GLU A 166 -14.91 24.37 -0.23
N VAL A 167 -13.88 25.06 0.27
CA VAL A 167 -13.43 26.35 -0.27
C VAL A 167 -12.53 26.06 -1.45
N LEU A 168 -12.88 26.62 -2.61
CA LEU A 168 -12.22 26.34 -3.90
C LEU A 168 -11.16 27.37 -4.28
N VAL A 169 -11.17 28.52 -3.59
CA VAL A 169 -10.28 29.65 -3.83
C VAL A 169 -10.14 30.44 -2.54
N ASP A 170 -8.94 30.94 -2.27
CA ASP A 170 -8.70 31.95 -1.24
C ASP A 170 -9.62 33.17 -1.42
N HIS A 171 -10.48 33.43 -0.44
CA HIS A 171 -11.38 34.58 -0.48
C HIS A 171 -11.74 35.06 0.94
N THR A 172 -12.30 36.26 1.02
CA THR A 172 -13.01 36.72 2.23
C THR A 172 -14.48 36.44 2.03
N SER A 173 -15.08 35.69 2.95
CA SER A 173 -16.45 35.21 2.84
C SER A 173 -17.50 36.32 2.82
N ASP A 174 -18.53 36.11 2.01
CA ASP A 174 -19.80 36.83 2.04
C ASP A 174 -20.89 35.91 2.63
N THR A 175 -22.13 36.04 2.18
CA THR A 175 -23.16 35.04 2.38
C THR A 175 -22.81 33.77 1.61
N VAL A 176 -23.08 32.62 2.21
CA VAL A 176 -22.85 31.29 1.62
C VAL A 176 -23.45 31.18 0.21
N ALA A 177 -24.65 31.76 0.02
CA ALA A 177 -25.32 31.75 -1.28
C ALA A 177 -24.54 32.54 -2.35
N ASN A 178 -23.98 33.70 -1.99
CA ASN A 178 -23.18 34.50 -2.92
C ASN A 178 -21.86 33.80 -3.26
N ASP A 179 -21.19 33.20 -2.27
CA ASP A 179 -19.92 32.50 -2.49
C ASP A 179 -20.09 31.22 -3.34
N ILE A 180 -21.21 30.50 -3.20
CA ILE A 180 -21.54 29.39 -4.11
C ILE A 180 -21.74 29.92 -5.54
N VAL A 181 -22.49 31.01 -5.72
CA VAL A 181 -22.75 31.59 -7.06
C VAL A 181 -21.48 32.15 -7.69
N ALA A 182 -20.57 32.69 -6.87
CA ALA A 182 -19.27 33.17 -7.31
C ALA A 182 -18.27 32.04 -7.65
N GLY A 183 -18.57 30.80 -7.28
CA GLY A 183 -17.67 29.66 -7.46
C GLY A 183 -16.55 29.58 -6.41
N ASN A 184 -16.69 30.29 -5.28
CA ASN A 184 -15.75 30.26 -4.17
C ASN A 184 -15.94 29.01 -3.28
N LEU A 185 -17.15 28.44 -3.29
CA LEU A 185 -17.51 27.23 -2.55
C LEU A 185 -18.00 26.12 -3.48
N ALA A 186 -17.59 24.89 -3.19
CA ALA A 186 -18.17 23.71 -3.79
C ALA A 186 -19.65 23.54 -3.38
N ALA A 187 -20.39 22.74 -4.16
CA ALA A 187 -21.77 22.40 -3.80
C ALA A 187 -21.80 21.62 -2.47
N GLY A 188 -22.69 22.03 -1.55
CA GLY A 188 -22.74 21.52 -0.19
C GLY A 188 -22.82 19.99 -0.10
N ILE A 189 -21.94 19.42 0.71
CA ILE A 189 -21.79 17.99 0.97
C ILE A 189 -22.44 17.68 2.32
N ILE A 190 -23.19 16.59 2.40
CA ILE A 190 -23.82 16.15 3.65
C ILE A 190 -22.85 15.22 4.38
N GLY A 191 -22.56 15.54 5.64
CA GLY A 191 -21.78 14.68 6.52
C GLY A 191 -21.39 15.39 7.81
N SER A 192 -20.45 14.82 8.55
CA SER A 192 -20.08 15.32 9.89
C SER A 192 -18.62 15.73 9.99
N ILE A 193 -17.73 14.99 9.33
CA ILE A 193 -16.29 15.15 9.43
C ILE A 193 -15.62 15.03 8.07
N VAL A 194 -14.49 15.71 7.93
CA VAL A 194 -13.61 15.62 6.76
C VAL A 194 -12.44 14.71 7.11
N THR A 195 -12.16 13.76 6.23
CA THR A 195 -11.01 12.86 6.34
C THR A 195 -9.85 13.44 5.55
N TYR A 196 -8.75 13.74 6.23
CA TYR A 196 -7.50 14.20 5.62
C TYR A 196 -6.46 13.08 5.63
N GLU A 197 -5.71 12.97 4.53
CA GLU A 197 -4.47 12.18 4.43
C GLU A 197 -3.26 13.07 4.71
N VAL A 198 -2.30 12.54 5.44
CA VAL A 198 -1.02 13.18 5.72
C VAL A 198 -0.03 12.76 4.63
N LEU A 199 0.40 13.73 3.83
CA LEU A 199 1.32 13.54 2.70
C LEU A 199 2.79 13.73 3.11
N VAL A 200 3.03 14.47 4.20
CA VAL A 200 4.36 14.76 4.72
C VAL A 200 4.34 14.67 6.22
N THR A 201 5.34 13.99 6.81
CA THR A 201 5.50 13.93 8.27
C THR A 201 5.70 15.33 8.84
N HIS A 202 4.80 15.77 9.72
CA HIS A 202 4.83 17.10 10.32
C HIS A 202 4.26 17.10 11.75
N THR A 203 4.53 18.16 12.50
CA THR A 203 3.83 18.43 13.76
C THR A 203 2.79 19.49 13.49
N SER A 204 1.51 19.13 13.65
CA SER A 204 0.42 20.04 13.33
C SER A 204 0.26 21.10 14.40
N ASP A 205 0.04 22.34 13.97
CA ASP A 205 -0.40 23.45 14.83
C ASP A 205 -1.87 23.79 14.56
N THR A 206 -2.19 23.99 13.28
CA THR A 206 -3.56 24.17 12.78
C THR A 206 -3.74 23.45 11.45
N VAL A 207 -4.94 22.94 11.17
CA VAL A 207 -5.26 22.30 9.88
C VAL A 207 -5.02 23.24 8.70
N ILE A 208 -5.33 24.53 8.85
CA ILE A 208 -5.11 25.56 7.83
C ILE A 208 -3.64 25.68 7.44
N ALA A 209 -2.73 25.67 8.42
CA ALA A 209 -1.29 25.72 8.16
C ALA A 209 -0.78 24.45 7.46
N ASP A 210 -1.36 23.30 7.80
CA ASP A 210 -1.03 22.02 7.18
C ASP A 210 -1.46 21.99 5.71
N ILE A 211 -2.67 22.50 5.40
CA ILE A 211 -3.17 22.68 4.03
C ILE A 211 -2.26 23.63 3.25
N THR A 212 -1.97 24.82 3.81
CA THR A 212 -1.13 25.84 3.15
C THR A 212 0.27 25.32 2.82
N SER A 213 0.81 24.43 3.67
CA SER A 213 2.12 23.82 3.48
C SER A 213 2.10 22.57 2.58
N ALA A 214 0.93 22.19 2.05
CA ALA A 214 0.70 20.94 1.33
C ALA A 214 1.13 19.68 2.12
N ASN A 215 1.05 19.75 3.46
CA ASN A 215 1.35 18.62 4.34
C ASN A 215 0.23 17.58 4.32
N VAL A 216 -0.98 17.98 3.94
CA VAL A 216 -2.19 17.15 3.97
C VAL A 216 -3.05 17.38 2.75
N ALA A 217 -3.89 16.40 2.42
CA ALA A 217 -4.91 16.51 1.40
C ALA A 217 -6.25 15.94 1.89
N ALA A 218 -7.35 16.62 1.58
CA ALA A 218 -8.68 16.09 1.85
C ALA A 218 -8.93 14.87 0.94
N ARG A 219 -9.48 13.79 1.52
CA ARG A 219 -9.88 12.59 0.77
C ARG A 219 -11.39 12.46 0.63
N GLY A 220 -12.15 13.11 1.50
CA GLY A 220 -13.60 13.16 1.42
C GLY A 220 -14.26 13.31 2.78
N ILE A 221 -15.57 13.08 2.79
CA ILE A 221 -16.44 13.26 3.96
C ILE A 221 -16.81 11.90 4.54
N ASP A 222 -16.76 11.78 5.87
CA ASP A 222 -17.16 10.60 6.63
C ASP A 222 -16.55 9.29 6.10
N LEU A 223 -15.31 9.35 5.59
CA LEU A 223 -14.61 8.18 5.04
C LEU A 223 -13.95 7.36 6.15
N ASP A 224 -14.22 6.05 6.14
CA ASP A 224 -13.53 5.10 6.99
C ASP A 224 -12.16 4.72 6.39
N ILE A 225 -11.21 4.37 7.26
CA ILE A 225 -9.88 3.88 6.89
C ILE A 225 -9.69 2.42 7.32
N VAL A 226 -8.73 1.74 6.67
CA VAL A 226 -8.37 0.36 6.97
C VAL A 226 -6.85 0.16 6.90
N PHE A 227 -6.32 -0.68 7.79
CA PHE A 227 -4.91 -1.06 7.80
C PHE A 227 -4.69 -2.31 6.95
N VAL A 228 -3.72 -2.27 6.04
CA VAL A 228 -3.42 -3.37 5.13
C VAL A 228 -1.94 -3.71 5.19
N GLU A 229 -1.64 -4.99 5.43
CA GLU A 229 -0.31 -5.56 5.21
C GLU A 229 -0.30 -6.21 3.83
N TYR A 230 0.71 -5.92 3.03
CA TYR A 230 0.85 -6.45 1.67
C TYR A 230 2.31 -6.76 1.33
N VAL A 231 2.49 -7.63 0.33
CA VAL A 231 3.76 -7.83 -0.34
C VAL A 231 3.86 -6.82 -1.47
N TRP A 232 4.90 -5.99 -1.46
CA TRP A 232 5.14 -5.00 -2.51
C TRP A 232 6.15 -5.51 -3.55
N LYS A 233 6.11 -4.94 -4.75
CA LYS A 233 6.97 -5.25 -5.90
C LYS A 233 8.36 -4.66 -5.69
N GLN A 234 9.13 -5.26 -4.78
CA GLN A 234 10.48 -4.82 -4.45
C GLN A 234 11.43 -5.00 -5.65
N THR A 235 11.91 -3.89 -6.18
CA THR A 235 12.84 -3.84 -7.32
C THR A 235 14.31 -3.81 -6.93
N ASP A 236 14.63 -3.30 -5.74
CA ASP A 236 16.00 -3.23 -5.23
C ASP A 236 16.45 -4.63 -4.83
N MET A 237 17.48 -5.16 -5.50
CA MET A 237 17.96 -6.50 -5.19
C MET A 237 18.76 -6.53 -3.88
N ASP A 238 19.32 -5.43 -3.37
CA ASP A 238 20.09 -5.47 -2.13
C ASP A 238 19.22 -5.84 -0.91
N GLU A 239 17.93 -5.54 -0.98
CA GLU A 239 16.94 -5.92 0.04
C GLU A 239 16.54 -7.41 -0.04
N TRP A 240 16.79 -8.08 -1.18
CA TRP A 240 16.46 -9.50 -1.33
C TRP A 240 17.45 -10.38 -0.56
N SER A 241 16.93 -11.34 0.20
CA SER A 241 17.76 -12.35 0.84
C SER A 241 18.52 -13.19 -0.20
N ALA A 242 19.69 -13.70 0.16
CA ALA A 242 20.51 -14.50 -0.76
C ALA A 242 19.77 -15.75 -1.29
N LYS A 243 18.89 -16.33 -0.49
CA LYS A 243 18.07 -17.48 -0.90
C LYS A 243 16.90 -17.08 -1.80
N ALA A 244 16.29 -15.91 -1.59
CA ALA A 244 15.29 -15.37 -2.51
C ALA A 244 15.90 -15.02 -3.87
N LYS A 245 17.12 -14.46 -3.90
CA LYS A 245 17.88 -14.25 -5.15
C LYS A 245 18.15 -15.55 -5.89
N ALA A 246 18.48 -16.63 -5.17
CA ALA A 246 18.69 -17.95 -5.78
C ALA A 246 17.38 -18.51 -6.37
N ALA A 247 16.26 -18.35 -5.66
CA ALA A 247 14.94 -18.73 -6.15
C ALA A 247 14.57 -17.97 -7.44
N LEU A 248 14.77 -16.65 -7.45
CA LEU A 248 14.54 -15.81 -8.65
C LEU A 248 15.42 -16.24 -9.83
N ALA A 249 16.72 -16.46 -9.59
CA ALA A 249 17.65 -16.88 -10.64
C ALA A 249 17.25 -18.22 -11.25
N LEU A 250 16.83 -19.18 -10.43
CA LEU A 250 16.42 -20.50 -10.90
C LEU A 250 15.07 -20.46 -11.64
N LYS A 251 14.12 -19.63 -11.17
CA LYS A 251 12.86 -19.38 -11.88
C LYS A 251 13.12 -18.75 -13.25
N LEU A 252 13.97 -17.71 -13.31
CA LEU A 252 14.36 -17.08 -14.56
C LEU A 252 15.03 -18.09 -15.50
N ALA A 253 15.99 -18.88 -15.00
CA ALA A 253 16.67 -19.93 -15.76
C ALA A 253 15.68 -20.91 -16.41
N SER A 254 14.66 -21.35 -15.66
CA SER A 254 13.63 -22.28 -16.17
C SER A 254 12.79 -21.70 -17.32
N LYS A 255 12.63 -20.37 -17.39
CA LYS A 255 11.89 -19.70 -18.46
C LYS A 255 12.75 -19.46 -19.69
N VAL A 256 14.04 -19.17 -19.52
CA VAL A 256 14.94 -18.80 -20.63
C VAL A 256 15.60 -20.00 -21.31
N VAL A 257 15.75 -21.14 -20.62
CA VAL A 257 16.55 -22.30 -21.08
C VAL A 257 16.13 -22.83 -22.46
N THR A 258 14.83 -23.00 -22.72
CA THR A 258 14.34 -23.54 -23.99
C THR A 258 14.51 -22.56 -25.15
N ASP A 259 14.37 -21.26 -24.87
CA ASP A 259 14.49 -20.22 -25.89
C ASP A 259 15.97 -20.00 -26.29
N LEU A 260 16.90 -20.30 -25.38
CA LEU A 260 18.34 -20.21 -25.61
C LEU A 260 18.93 -21.44 -26.31
N GLY A 261 18.25 -22.58 -26.29
CA GLY A 261 18.64 -23.79 -27.02
C GLY A 261 18.79 -25.05 -26.17
N GLY A 262 18.43 -24.97 -24.88
CA GLY A 262 18.39 -26.12 -23.99
C GLY A 262 17.20 -27.04 -24.26
N GLU A 263 17.28 -28.27 -23.74
CA GLU A 263 16.26 -29.28 -23.95
C GLU A 263 15.07 -29.06 -22.99
N PRO A 264 13.84 -29.50 -23.35
CA PRO A 264 12.70 -29.45 -22.43
C PRO A 264 12.95 -30.15 -21.09
N LYS A 265 13.84 -31.15 -21.07
CA LYS A 265 14.26 -31.87 -19.87
C LYS A 265 15.05 -30.99 -18.91
N ASP A 266 15.85 -30.06 -19.42
CA ASP A 266 16.62 -29.12 -18.59
C ASP A 266 15.67 -28.17 -17.87
N LYS A 267 14.63 -27.69 -18.57
CA LYS A 267 13.55 -26.90 -17.97
C LYS A 267 12.85 -27.64 -16.84
N GLU A 268 12.49 -28.91 -17.06
CA GLU A 268 11.86 -29.74 -16.03
C GLU A 268 12.76 -29.92 -14.81
N ALA A 269 14.06 -30.15 -15.02
CA ALA A 269 15.04 -30.27 -13.94
C ALA A 269 15.13 -28.98 -13.10
N LEU A 270 15.18 -27.81 -13.75
CA LEU A 270 15.22 -26.51 -13.06
C LEU A 270 13.95 -26.23 -12.25
N ILE A 271 12.77 -26.58 -12.78
CA ILE A 271 11.49 -26.45 -12.05
C ILE A 271 11.47 -27.38 -10.84
N ASN A 272 11.90 -28.63 -11.00
CA ASN A 272 11.96 -29.60 -9.90
C ASN A 272 12.94 -29.16 -8.80
N GLU A 273 14.09 -28.59 -9.16
CA GLU A 273 15.04 -28.04 -8.18
C GLU A 273 14.45 -26.81 -7.46
N TYR A 274 13.73 -25.95 -8.19
CA TYR A 274 13.07 -24.77 -7.66
C TYR A 274 12.02 -25.15 -6.60
N GLU A 275 11.12 -26.05 -6.95
CA GLU A 275 10.02 -26.49 -6.07
C GLU A 275 10.52 -27.41 -4.95
N GLY A 276 11.45 -28.30 -5.25
CA GLY A 276 11.89 -29.37 -4.34
C GLY A 276 12.94 -28.95 -3.31
N LEU A 277 13.77 -27.94 -3.62
CA LEU A 277 14.91 -27.59 -2.77
C LEU A 277 15.00 -26.09 -2.49
N VAL A 278 15.08 -25.26 -3.53
CA VAL A 278 15.43 -23.85 -3.37
C VAL A 278 14.33 -23.07 -2.68
N MET A 279 13.07 -23.21 -3.12
CA MET A 279 11.94 -22.54 -2.48
C MET A 279 11.70 -23.00 -1.04
N PRO A 280 11.68 -24.31 -0.71
CA PRO A 280 11.58 -24.75 0.67
C PRO A 280 12.67 -24.18 1.58
N GLN A 281 13.93 -24.15 1.13
CA GLN A 281 15.02 -23.55 1.90
C GLN A 281 14.87 -22.05 2.07
N ALA A 282 14.46 -21.33 1.02
CA ALA A 282 14.26 -19.89 1.07
C ALA A 282 13.12 -19.52 2.01
N ARG A 283 11.99 -20.24 1.93
CA ARG A 283 10.86 -20.11 2.87
C ARG A 283 11.27 -20.38 4.31
N SER A 284 12.06 -21.44 4.55
CA SER A 284 12.53 -21.77 5.89
C SER A 284 13.46 -20.71 6.48
N ALA A 285 14.32 -20.10 5.66
CA ALA A 285 15.22 -19.04 6.12
C ALA A 285 14.45 -17.74 6.41
N ASP A 286 13.55 -17.35 5.50
CA ASP A 286 12.67 -16.19 5.69
C ASP A 286 11.82 -16.36 6.97
N ALA A 287 11.25 -17.55 7.18
CA ALA A 287 10.50 -17.84 8.40
C ALA A 287 11.35 -17.74 9.68
N ALA A 288 12.65 -18.07 9.62
CA ALA A 288 13.55 -17.96 10.77
C ALA A 288 13.92 -16.49 11.10
N GLU A 289 13.93 -15.60 10.10
CA GLU A 289 14.08 -14.16 10.28
C GLU A 289 12.80 -13.52 10.87
N GLY A 290 11.64 -14.05 10.47
CA GLY A 290 10.32 -13.65 10.95
C GLY A 290 10.11 -13.98 12.43
N LYS A 291 10.60 -13.12 13.33
CA LYS A 291 10.27 -13.19 14.76
C LYS A 291 8.76 -12.96 15.00
N PRO A 292 8.21 -13.40 16.16
CA PRO A 292 6.78 -13.26 16.44
C PRO A 292 6.33 -11.82 16.26
N ARG A 293 5.27 -11.64 15.45
CA ARG A 293 4.66 -10.34 15.25
C ARG A 293 4.11 -9.84 16.60
N PRO A 294 4.45 -8.63 17.06
CA PRO A 294 3.62 -7.99 18.06
C PRO A 294 2.21 -7.86 17.47
N HIS A 295 1.18 -8.26 18.23
CA HIS A 295 -0.19 -7.99 17.82
C HIS A 295 -0.39 -6.47 17.81
N PHE A 296 -0.32 -5.84 16.64
CA PHE A 296 -0.73 -4.45 16.48
C PHE A 296 -2.23 -4.40 16.77
N ARG A 297 -2.55 -4.03 18.00
CA ARG A 297 -3.86 -3.45 18.31
C ARG A 297 -3.75 -2.01 17.86
N SER A 298 -4.66 -1.54 17.00
CA SER A 298 -4.78 -0.10 16.81
C SER A 298 -4.96 0.53 18.19
N SER A 299 -4.25 1.63 18.46
CA SER A 299 -4.37 2.40 19.70
C SER A 299 -5.83 2.67 20.08
N TRP A 300 -6.62 2.87 19.03
CA TRP A 300 -8.06 3.05 19.00
C TRP A 300 -8.88 1.86 19.55
N LEU A 301 -8.47 0.61 19.31
CA LEU A 301 -9.10 -0.60 19.87
C LEU A 301 -8.72 -0.81 21.35
N ALA A 302 -7.51 -0.44 21.76
CA ALA A 302 -7.09 -0.47 23.17
C ALA A 302 -7.88 0.55 24.02
N ALA A 303 -8.20 1.72 23.46
CA ALA A 303 -9.00 2.74 24.14
C ALA A 303 -10.44 2.31 24.44
N ARG A 304 -11.06 1.48 23.58
CA ARG A 304 -12.42 0.95 23.82
C ARG A 304 -12.49 -0.10 24.93
N GLN A 305 -11.38 -0.76 25.28
CA GLN A 305 -11.28 -1.70 26.40
C GLN A 305 -10.82 -1.06 27.71
N SER A 306 -10.55 0.25 27.74
CA SER A 306 -10.14 1.00 28.94
C SER A 306 -11.28 1.19 29.98
N GLY A 307 -12.03 0.13 30.25
CA GLY A 307 -12.54 -0.16 31.59
C GLY A 307 -11.62 -1.11 32.37
N GLY A 308 -10.52 -1.60 31.79
CA GLY A 308 -9.60 -2.54 32.43
C GLY A 308 -8.14 -2.30 32.04
N THR A 309 -7.38 -1.84 33.03
CA THR A 309 -5.93 -1.72 33.20
C THR A 309 -5.04 -2.60 32.30
N GLY A 310 -4.06 -1.96 31.63
CA GLY A 310 -2.74 -2.53 31.31
C GLY A 310 -2.47 -2.93 29.85
N ASP A 311 -1.82 -2.03 29.07
CA ASP A 311 -0.50 -2.26 28.47
C ASP A 311 -0.09 -1.11 27.50
N TYR A 312 1.20 -0.78 27.51
CA TYR A 312 1.80 0.45 26.98
C TYR A 312 2.24 0.33 25.51
N TYR A 313 2.14 1.44 24.77
CA TYR A 313 2.77 1.61 23.45
C TYR A 313 4.31 1.57 23.55
N VAL A 314 4.97 0.99 22.55
CA VAL A 314 6.40 1.20 22.34
C VAL A 314 6.57 2.54 21.60
N THR A 315 7.40 3.41 22.18
CA THR A 315 7.86 4.69 21.62
C THR A 315 8.61 4.53 20.31
#